data_AF-A0A0Q9ABF8-F1
#
_entry.id   AF-A0A0Q9ABF8-F1
#
_cell.length_a   1.000
_cell.length_b   1.000
_cell.length_c   1.000
_cell.angle_alpha   90.00
_cell.angle_beta   90.00
_cell.angle_gamma   90.00
#
_symmetry.space_group_name_H-M   'P 1'
#
loop_
_entity.id
_entity.type
_entity.pdbx_description
1 polymer ?
#
loop_
_entity_poly.entity_id
_entity_poly.type
_entity_poly.pdbx_seq_one_letter_code
_entity_poly.pdbx_strand_id
1 'polypeptide(L)' 'MSASAHQSLTPKQIQQLEKHAEILSSSLDTIEACGGGSARCMMAEVFLPRNHDTLFHGFKLT' A
#
# COMPACT_ATOMS: atom_id res chain seq x y z
N MET A 1 -6.44 -2.95 -1.50
CA MET A 1 -6.65 -2.45 -2.88
C MET A 1 -7.74 -1.35 -2.88
N SER A 2 -7.94 -0.63 -3.99
CA SER A 2 -9.08 0.30 -4.08
C SER A 2 -10.42 -0.44 -4.20
N ALA A 3 -11.52 0.23 -3.85
CA ALA A 3 -12.88 -0.30 -4.03
C ALA A 3 -13.19 -0.62 -5.49
N SER A 4 -12.79 0.26 -6.43
CA SER A 4 -12.92 0.07 -7.88
C SER A 4 -12.21 -1.21 -8.34
N ALA A 5 -10.99 -1.46 -7.84
CA ALA A 5 -10.24 -2.68 -8.16
C ALA A 5 -10.93 -3.94 -7.62
N HIS A 6 -11.48 -3.90 -6.41
CA HIS A 6 -12.21 -5.03 -5.84
C HIS A 6 -13.48 -5.36 -6.63
N GLN A 7 -14.24 -4.34 -7.05
CA GLN A 7 -15.45 -4.51 -7.87
C GLN A 7 -15.17 -5.03 -9.29
N SER A 8 -13.92 -4.89 -9.77
CA SER A 8 -13.50 -5.42 -11.07
C SER A 8 -13.22 -6.93 -11.05
N LEU A 9 -13.21 -7.56 -9.87
CA LEU A 9 -12.94 -8.99 -9.72
C LEU A 9 -14.23 -9.82 -9.83
N THR A 10 -14.12 -10.97 -10.49
CA THR A 10 -15.18 -11.97 -10.48
C THR A 10 -15.21 -12.74 -9.15
N PRO A 11 -16.36 -13.35 -8.77
CA PRO A 11 -16.42 -14.19 -7.56
C PRO A 11 -15.41 -15.32 -7.55
N LYS A 12 -15.10 -15.90 -8.72
CA LYS A 12 -14.08 -16.94 -8.86
C LYS A 12 -12.68 -16.41 -8.54
N GLN A 13 -12.33 -15.20 -9.01
CA GLN A 13 -11.03 -14.57 -8.73
C GLN A 13 -10.90 -14.20 -7.25
N ILE A 14 -11.95 -13.63 -6.65
CA ILE A 14 -12.00 -13.33 -5.21
C ILE A 14 -11.74 -14.61 -4.42
N GLN A 15 -12.44 -15.70 -4.73
CA GLN A 15 -12.27 -16.98 -4.04
C GLN A 15 -10.87 -17.60 -4.24
N GLN A 16 -10.18 -17.28 -5.34
CA GLN A 16 -8.79 -17.72 -5.53
C GLN A 16 -7.81 -16.87 -4.71
N LEU A 17 -8.02 -15.56 -4.61
CA LEU A 17 -7.16 -14.65 -3.85
C LEU A 17 -7.29 -14.87 -2.33
N GLU A 18 -8.51 -15.04 -1.84
CA GLU A 18 -8.82 -15.29 -0.41
C GLU A 18 -8.21 -16.60 0.13
N LYS A 19 -7.77 -17.51 -0.74
CA LYS A 19 -7.00 -18.70 -0.31
C LYS A 19 -5.58 -18.36 0.15
N HIS A 20 -5.06 -17.21 -0.26
CA HIS A 20 -3.67 -16.81 -0.02
C HIS A 20 -3.55 -15.60 0.91
N ALA A 21 -4.55 -14.70 0.89
CA ALA A 21 -4.57 -13.51 1.72
C ALA A 21 -5.98 -12.92 1.83
N GLU A 22 -6.27 -12.21 2.92
CA GLU A 22 -7.50 -11.42 3.07
C GLU A 22 -7.49 -10.21 2.12
N ILE A 23 -8.59 -10.00 1.40
CA ILE A 23 -8.75 -8.82 0.55
C ILE A 23 -9.22 -7.62 1.38
N LEU A 24 -8.28 -6.72 1.65
CA LEU A 24 -8.58 -5.41 2.21
C LEU A 24 -8.91 -4.42 1.08
N SER A 25 -10.04 -3.72 1.18
CA SER A 25 -10.44 -2.69 0.22
C SER A 25 -10.85 -1.38 0.90
N SER A 26 -10.59 -0.25 0.24
CA SER A 26 -10.99 1.08 0.69
C SER A 26 -11.25 1.98 -0.52
N SER A 27 -12.16 2.96 -0.39
CA SER A 27 -12.36 3.97 -1.45
C SER A 27 -11.07 4.80 -1.61
N LEU A 28 -10.66 5.01 -2.85
CA LEU A 28 -9.53 5.85 -3.24
C LEU A 28 -9.95 6.84 -4.34
N ASP A 29 -11.24 7.19 -4.39
CA ASP A 29 -11.88 7.88 -5.53
C ASP A 29 -11.18 9.21 -5.86
N THR A 30 -10.78 9.99 -4.85
CA THR A 30 -10.06 11.25 -5.05
C THR A 30 -8.71 11.05 -5.73
N ILE A 31 -7.96 10.01 -5.36
CA ILE A 31 -6.64 9.73 -5.94
C ILE A 31 -6.79 9.15 -7.34
N GLU A 32 -7.76 8.26 -7.56
CA GLU A 32 -8.05 7.69 -8.88
C GLU A 32 -8.50 8.77 -9.87
N ALA A 33 -9.42 9.65 -9.45
CA ALA A 33 -10.00 10.69 -10.30
C ALA A 33 -9.05 11.87 -10.59
N CYS A 34 -8.24 12.29 -9.62
CA CYS A 34 -7.39 13.48 -9.76
C CYS A 34 -5.91 13.17 -10.03
N GLY A 35 -5.42 12.00 -9.59
CA GLY A 35 -4.00 11.65 -9.59
C GLY A 35 -3.62 10.43 -10.42
N GLY A 36 -4.60 9.66 -10.94
CA GLY A 36 -4.35 8.54 -11.85
C GLY A 36 -3.62 7.34 -11.22
N GLY A 37 -3.85 7.05 -9.95
CA GLY A 37 -3.20 5.96 -9.19
C GLY A 37 -4.15 5.14 -8.33
N SER A 38 -3.67 4.04 -7.73
CA SER A 38 -4.42 3.18 -6.80
C SER A 38 -3.55 2.82 -5.58
N ALA A 39 -4.04 1.94 -4.70
CA ALA A 39 -3.40 1.61 -3.42
C ALA A 39 -1.90 1.28 -3.55
N ARG A 40 -1.50 0.51 -4.57
CA ARG A 40 -0.12 0.05 -4.72
C ARG A 40 0.87 1.16 -5.07
N CYS A 41 0.49 2.14 -5.88
CA CYS A 41 1.40 3.24 -6.23
C CYS A 41 1.52 4.28 -5.10
N MET A 42 0.63 4.21 -4.09
CA MET A 42 0.73 5.02 -2.87
C MET A 42 1.61 4.39 -1.79
N MET A 43 1.99 3.12 -1.95
CA MET A 43 2.77 2.39 -0.96
C MET A 43 4.25 2.41 -1.32
N ALA A 44 5.10 2.66 -0.32
CA ALA A 44 6.53 2.40 -0.38
C ALA A 44 6.90 1.54 0.82
N GLU A 45 7.38 0.32 0.56
CA GLU A 45 7.88 -0.54 1.62
C GLU A 45 9.30 -0.09 2.00
N VAL A 46 9.49 0.29 3.26
CA VAL A 46 10.80 0.69 3.78
C VAL A 46 11.30 -0.40 4.74
N PHE A 47 12.23 -1.22 4.28
CA PHE A 47 12.86 -2.27 5.07
C PHE A 47 14.13 -1.75 5.76
N LEU A 48 13.97 -1.00 6.85
CA LEU A 48 15.11 -0.56 7.65
C LEU A 48 15.61 -1.71 8.55
N PRO A 49 16.93 -1.99 8.57
CA PRO A 49 17.49 -2.94 9.54
C PRO A 49 17.27 -2.40 10.96
N ARG A 50 16.81 -3.26 11.88
CA ARG A 50 16.67 -2.93 13.30
C ARG A 50 18.05 -2.91 13.97
N ASN A 51 18.92 -2.00 13.54
CA ASN A 51 20.16 -1.74 14.25
C ASN A 51 19.83 -0.72 15.33
N HIS A 52 20.02 -1.08 16.59
CA HIS A 52 19.84 -0.21 17.76
C HIS A 52 20.91 0.90 17.85
N ASP A 53 21.61 1.22 16.76
CA ASP A 53 22.69 2.21 16.74
C ASP A 53 22.73 2.96 15.40
N THR A 54 21.68 3.72 15.09
CA THR A 54 21.82 4.83 14.14
C THR A 54 22.04 6.12 14.94
N LEU A 55 23.31 6.31 15.32
CA LEU A 55 23.88 7.64 15.55
C LEU A 55 23.46 8.54 14.37
N PHE A 56 22.57 9.49 14.63
CA PHE A 56 22.29 10.65 13.79
C PHE A 56 23.59 11.47 13.61
N HIS A 57 24.51 11.00 12.76
CA HIS A 57 25.62 11.81 12.25
C HIS A 57 25.08 12.73 11.16
N GLY A 58 24.47 13.87 11.54
CA GLY A 58 24.05 14.82 10.51
C GLY A 58 23.32 16.09 10.90
N PHE A 59 23.05 16.37 12.18
CA PHE A 59 22.56 17.69 12.58
C PHE A 59 23.25 18.12 13.89
N LYS A 60 24.50 18.57 13.76
CA LYS A 60 25.02 19.56 14.70
C LYS A 60 24.23 20.85 14.42
N LEU A 61 23.26 21.14 15.27
CA LEU A 61 22.82 22.52 15.49
C LEU A 61 24.01 23.28 16.07
N THR A 62 24.76 23.93 15.19
CA THR A 62 25.56 25.13 15.47
C THR A 62 25.10 26.19 14.50
#